data_AF-A0A422ZS11-F1
#
_entry.id   AF-A0A422ZS11-F1
#
_cell.length_a   1.000
_cell.length_b   1.000
_cell.length_c   1.000
_cell.angle_alpha   90.00
_cell.angle_beta   90.00
_cell.angle_gamma   90.00
#
_symmetry.space_group_name_H-M   'P 1'
#
loop_
_entity.id
_entity.type
_entity.pdbx_description
1 polymer ?
#
loop_
_entity_poly.entity_id
_entity_poly.type
_entity_poly.pdbx_seq_one_letter_code
_entity_poly.pdbx_strand_id
1 'polypeptide(L)'
;MQNKYQGLVHPGIFGKDPDLIPIKDAFIDHWRYGHHKQFGKDVLFADPEEARQYHIRHVHIDIGNYTDKFGESGTQVCWRNWASGKIDNTTGKRKKTPTSDVYVVYLVTSERHAFLIDYWDEPAHKRAEIDAEMILIMDDCDNILRLKKLESMPRDANLWDPEFLV
;
A
#
# COMPACT_ATOMS: atom_id res chain seq x y z
N MET A 1 -8.67 -8.77 -21.16
CA MET A 1 -9.35 -8.93 -19.85
C MET A 1 -8.42 -8.41 -18.79
N GLN A 2 -8.88 -7.50 -17.94
CA GLN A 2 -8.05 -7.00 -16.83
C GLN A 2 -8.07 -8.06 -15.74
N ASN A 3 -6.89 -8.48 -15.28
CA ASN A 3 -6.73 -9.42 -14.18
C ASN A 3 -7.47 -8.88 -12.95
N LYS A 4 -8.46 -9.62 -12.47
CA LYS A 4 -9.28 -9.25 -11.33
C LYS A 4 -8.91 -10.16 -10.17
N TYR A 5 -8.33 -9.59 -9.14
CA TYR A 5 -7.92 -10.32 -7.95
C TYR A 5 -9.07 -10.42 -6.93
N GLN A 6 -9.11 -11.53 -6.18
CA GLN A 6 -10.01 -11.74 -5.04
C GLN A 6 -9.57 -10.97 -3.79
N GLY A 7 -10.38 -11.01 -2.74
CA GLY A 7 -10.09 -10.39 -1.46
C GLY A 7 -10.76 -9.03 -1.27
N LEU A 8 -11.22 -8.79 -0.05
CA LEU A 8 -11.99 -7.60 0.31
C LEU A 8 -11.07 -6.47 0.78
N VAL A 9 -11.53 -5.23 0.63
CA VAL A 9 -10.93 -4.07 1.28
C VAL A 9 -11.81 -3.65 2.45
N HIS A 10 -11.24 -3.66 3.64
CA HIS A 10 -11.87 -3.18 4.86
C HIS A 10 -11.37 -1.75 5.14
N PRO A 11 -12.25 -0.74 5.04
CA PRO A 11 -11.80 0.64 4.88
C PRO A 11 -11.44 1.36 6.19
N GLY A 12 -11.79 0.82 7.36
CA GLY A 12 -11.46 1.47 8.64
C GLY A 12 -11.92 2.94 8.70
N ILE A 13 -10.99 3.84 9.07
CA ILE A 13 -11.20 5.30 9.09
C ILE A 13 -11.46 5.88 7.69
N PHE A 14 -10.88 5.30 6.64
CA PHE A 14 -11.05 5.76 5.27
C PHE A 14 -12.47 5.61 4.73
N GLY A 15 -13.32 4.82 5.40
CA GLY A 15 -14.75 4.70 5.08
C GLY A 15 -15.60 5.80 5.71
N LYS A 16 -15.03 6.63 6.59
CA LYS A 16 -15.74 7.61 7.42
C LYS A 16 -15.25 9.03 7.21
N ASP A 17 -13.96 9.21 7.00
CA ASP A 17 -13.34 10.51 6.77
C ASP A 17 -13.50 10.95 5.30
N PRO A 18 -14.20 12.08 5.02
CA PRO A 18 -14.39 12.59 3.67
C PRO A 18 -13.10 12.78 2.86
N ASP A 19 -12.00 13.15 3.51
CA ASP A 19 -10.72 13.42 2.83
C ASP A 19 -10.01 12.12 2.44
N LEU A 20 -10.30 11.02 3.15
CA LEU A 20 -9.71 9.70 2.92
C LEU A 20 -10.56 8.79 2.01
N ILE A 21 -11.85 9.11 1.83
CA ILE A 21 -12.75 8.33 0.95
C ILE A 21 -12.19 8.17 -0.48
N PRO A 22 -11.71 9.25 -1.15
CA PRO A 22 -11.15 9.12 -2.50
C PRO A 22 -9.93 8.20 -2.55
N ILE A 23 -9.10 8.23 -1.50
CA ILE A 23 -7.93 7.35 -1.38
C ILE A 23 -8.36 5.89 -1.28
N LYS A 24 -9.37 5.60 -0.46
CA LYS A 24 -9.92 4.24 -0.32
C LYS A 24 -10.57 3.73 -1.60
N ASP A 25 -11.32 4.57 -2.32
CA ASP A 25 -11.93 4.16 -3.60
C ASP A 25 -10.84 3.80 -4.63
N ALA A 26 -9.80 4.63 -4.74
CA ALA A 26 -8.64 4.33 -5.56
C ALA A 26 -7.91 3.05 -5.11
N PHE A 27 -7.80 2.83 -3.79
CA PHE A 27 -7.12 1.66 -3.24
C PHE A 27 -7.87 0.38 -3.57
N ILE A 28 -9.21 0.40 -3.61
CA ILE A 28 -10.01 -0.74 -4.04
C ILE A 28 -9.64 -1.16 -5.47
N ASP A 29 -9.47 -0.19 -6.37
CA ASP A 29 -9.04 -0.47 -7.75
C ASP A 29 -7.60 -1.00 -7.80
N HIS A 30 -6.68 -0.41 -7.02
CA HIS A 30 -5.32 -0.93 -6.86
C HIS A 30 -5.32 -2.38 -6.38
N TRP A 31 -6.09 -2.68 -5.33
CA TRP A 31 -6.16 -4.02 -4.74
C TRP A 31 -6.71 -5.07 -5.71
N ARG A 32 -7.66 -4.65 -6.54
CA ARG A 32 -8.36 -5.53 -7.47
C ARG A 32 -7.65 -5.73 -8.79
N TYR A 33 -6.89 -4.75 -9.26
CA TYR A 33 -6.30 -4.75 -10.61
C TYR A 33 -4.77 -4.55 -10.63
N GLY A 34 -4.17 -4.32 -9.47
CA GLY A 34 -2.73 -4.31 -9.23
C GLY A 34 -1.98 -3.03 -9.59
N HIS A 35 -2.23 -2.39 -10.72
CA HIS A 35 -1.65 -1.06 -11.00
C HIS A 35 -2.72 0.01 -10.86
N HIS A 36 -2.38 1.08 -10.17
CA HIS A 36 -3.20 2.28 -10.13
C HIS A 36 -2.32 3.52 -10.13
N LYS A 37 -2.75 4.57 -10.85
CA LYS A 37 -1.94 5.78 -11.09
C LYS A 37 -1.58 6.54 -9.82
N GLN A 38 -2.43 6.48 -8.80
CA GLN A 38 -2.23 7.18 -7.53
C GLN A 38 -1.31 6.43 -6.56
N PHE A 39 -1.02 5.15 -6.80
CA PHE A 39 -0.25 4.32 -5.88
C PHE A 39 1.09 3.95 -6.51
N GLY A 40 2.16 4.35 -5.83
CA GLY A 40 3.53 4.15 -6.25
C GLY A 40 4.10 2.86 -5.70
N LYS A 41 5.25 2.96 -5.05
CA LYS A 41 5.92 1.83 -4.42
C LYS A 41 5.01 1.26 -3.32
N ASP A 42 4.97 -0.06 -3.24
CA ASP A 42 4.13 -0.81 -2.30
C ASP A 42 5.00 -1.90 -1.70
N VAL A 43 5.33 -1.78 -0.41
CA VAL A 43 6.31 -2.64 0.25
C VAL A 43 5.91 -2.95 1.68
N LEU A 44 6.48 -4.04 2.20
CA LEU A 44 6.33 -4.43 3.61
C LEU A 44 7.06 -3.44 4.51
N PHE A 45 6.52 -3.20 5.70
CA PHE A 45 7.31 -2.70 6.81
C PHE A 45 8.34 -3.75 7.22
N ALA A 46 9.58 -3.33 7.38
CA ALA A 46 10.70 -4.19 7.76
C ALA A 46 11.13 -3.99 9.21
N ASP A 47 10.85 -2.81 9.77
CA ASP A 47 11.22 -2.40 11.11
C ASP A 47 9.99 -1.85 11.84
N PRO A 48 9.91 -2.00 13.17
CA PRO A 48 10.83 -2.81 14.00
C PRO A 48 10.71 -4.31 13.66
N GLU A 49 11.62 -5.15 14.17
CA GLU A 49 11.70 -6.58 13.81
C GLU A 49 10.39 -7.33 14.10
N GLU A 50 9.69 -6.91 15.16
CA GLU A 50 8.39 -7.42 15.57
C GLU A 50 7.32 -7.22 14.49
N ALA A 51 7.42 -6.18 13.65
CA ALA A 51 6.50 -5.97 12.54
C ALA A 51 6.61 -7.08 11.47
N ARG A 52 7.71 -7.86 11.49
CA ARG A 52 7.94 -8.98 10.56
C ARG A 52 7.11 -10.22 10.88
N GLN A 53 6.35 -10.27 11.97
CA GLN A 53 5.35 -11.32 12.15
C GLN A 53 4.09 -11.09 11.29
N TYR A 54 3.93 -9.87 10.75
CA TYR A 54 2.76 -9.48 9.96
C TYR A 54 3.11 -9.16 8.51
N HIS A 55 2.08 -9.18 7.65
CA HIS A 55 2.07 -8.67 6.29
C HIS A 55 1.57 -7.22 6.28
N ILE A 56 2.17 -6.37 7.12
CA ILE A 56 1.88 -4.94 7.16
C ILE A 56 2.67 -4.27 6.05
N ARG A 57 1.98 -3.47 5.26
CA ARG A 57 2.52 -2.77 4.10
C ARG A 57 2.25 -1.29 4.20
N HIS A 58 3.09 -0.52 3.53
CA HIS A 58 2.75 0.83 3.13
C HIS A 58 2.81 0.92 1.61
N VAL A 59 1.89 1.71 1.07
CA VAL A 59 1.93 2.14 -0.31
C VAL A 59 2.05 3.66 -0.39
N HIS A 60 3.00 4.12 -1.20
CA HIS A 60 3.21 5.54 -1.46
C HIS A 60 2.06 6.08 -2.31
N ILE A 61 1.57 7.28 -1.97
CA ILE A 61 0.45 7.92 -2.68
C ILE A 61 0.84 9.23 -3.36
N ASP A 62 0.30 9.47 -4.56
CA ASP A 62 0.39 10.74 -5.28
C ASP A 62 -0.65 11.74 -4.73
N ILE A 63 -0.18 12.65 -3.87
CA ILE A 63 -0.96 13.79 -3.39
C ILE A 63 -0.48 15.13 -4.00
N GLY A 64 0.38 15.10 -5.02
CA GLY A 64 0.93 16.31 -5.64
C GLY A 64 2.14 16.95 -4.93
N ASN A 65 2.58 16.39 -3.79
CA ASN A 65 3.76 16.87 -3.04
C ASN A 65 5.05 16.23 -3.56
N TYR A 66 5.49 16.65 -4.74
CA TYR A 66 6.68 16.11 -5.40
C TYR A 66 7.98 16.63 -4.78
N THR A 67 9.01 15.78 -4.72
CA THR A 67 10.29 16.10 -4.07
C THR A 67 11.48 15.39 -4.72
N ASP A 68 12.66 16.00 -4.65
CA ASP A 68 13.92 15.40 -5.11
C ASP A 68 14.62 14.59 -4.01
N LYS A 69 14.09 14.56 -2.76
CA LYS A 69 14.64 13.79 -1.63
C LYS A 69 14.79 12.29 -1.95
N PHE A 70 13.93 11.76 -2.82
CA PHE A 70 13.94 10.35 -3.24
C PHE A 70 14.52 10.17 -4.66
N GLY A 71 15.36 11.11 -5.09
CA GLY A 71 15.86 11.21 -6.47
C GLY A 71 14.72 11.30 -7.49
N GLU A 72 14.94 10.75 -8.68
CA GLU A 72 13.94 10.76 -9.76
C GLU A 72 12.57 10.22 -9.34
N SER A 73 12.53 9.25 -8.40
CA SER A 73 11.28 8.58 -8.00
C SER A 73 10.30 9.48 -7.25
N GLY A 74 10.76 10.59 -6.66
CA GLY A 74 9.88 11.55 -5.98
C GLY A 74 9.34 12.66 -6.88
N THR A 75 9.76 12.70 -8.14
CA THR A 75 9.43 13.79 -9.06
C THR A 75 8.05 13.64 -9.70
N GLN A 76 7.45 14.77 -10.08
CA GLN A 76 6.22 14.78 -10.87
C GLN A 76 6.35 14.00 -12.19
N VAL A 77 7.53 14.04 -12.80
CA VAL A 77 7.81 13.35 -14.07
C VAL A 77 7.69 11.83 -13.89
N CYS A 78 8.24 11.30 -12.80
CA CYS A 78 8.13 9.87 -12.49
C CYS A 78 6.67 9.46 -12.27
N TRP A 79 5.91 10.23 -11.48
CA TRP A 79 4.48 9.98 -11.25
C TRP A 79 3.64 10.04 -12.54
N ARG A 80 3.87 11.05 -13.39
CA ARG A 80 3.20 11.16 -14.70
C ARG A 80 3.52 9.99 -15.62
N ASN A 81 4.78 9.55 -15.65
CA ASN A 81 5.16 8.38 -16.44
C ASN A 81 4.50 7.11 -15.90
N TRP A 82 4.48 6.95 -14.58
CA TRP A 82 3.84 5.82 -13.89
C TRP A 82 2.34 5.73 -14.17
N ALA A 83 1.63 6.86 -14.22
CA ALA A 83 0.17 6.92 -14.39
C ALA A 83 -0.37 6.20 -15.64
N SER A 84 0.48 5.96 -16.65
CA SER A 84 0.11 5.24 -17.88
C SER A 84 0.34 3.73 -17.85
N GLY A 85 0.75 3.16 -16.70
CA GLY A 85 0.96 1.71 -16.52
C GLY A 85 2.37 1.35 -16.08
N LYS A 86 2.56 0.13 -15.54
CA LYS A 86 3.83 -0.39 -15.00
C LYS A 86 4.92 -0.61 -16.05
N ILE A 87 4.54 -0.82 -17.30
CA ILE A 87 5.45 -1.14 -18.42
C ILE A 87 5.50 0.04 -19.37
N ASP A 88 6.69 0.38 -19.82
CA ASP A 88 6.90 1.32 -20.91
C ASP A 88 6.60 0.64 -22.24
N ASN A 89 5.61 1.14 -22.98
CA ASN A 89 5.14 0.52 -24.22
C ASN A 89 6.14 0.66 -25.38
N THR A 90 7.14 1.54 -25.27
CA THR A 90 8.16 1.73 -26.31
C THR A 90 9.36 0.81 -26.10
N THR A 91 9.76 0.59 -24.85
CA THR A 91 10.95 -0.22 -24.51
C THR A 91 10.61 -1.60 -23.98
N GLY A 92 9.35 -1.86 -23.60
CA GLY A 92 8.92 -3.09 -22.94
C GLY A 92 9.45 -3.24 -21.51
N LYS A 93 10.18 -2.25 -20.98
CA LYS A 93 10.81 -2.32 -19.66
C LYS A 93 9.85 -1.85 -18.58
N ARG A 94 10.04 -2.36 -17.36
CA ARG A 94 9.33 -1.87 -16.19
C ARG A 94 9.75 -0.43 -15.90
N LYS A 95 8.75 0.45 -15.73
CA LYS A 95 8.98 1.85 -15.36
C LYS A 95 9.50 1.95 -13.94
N LYS A 96 10.24 3.03 -13.66
CA LYS A 96 10.57 3.45 -12.30
C LYS A 96 9.25 3.60 -11.53
N THR A 97 9.17 2.93 -10.39
CA THR A 97 8.02 3.06 -9.48
C THR A 97 8.24 4.30 -8.62
N PRO A 98 7.26 5.21 -8.53
CA PRO A 98 7.42 6.46 -7.81
C PRO A 98 7.32 6.27 -6.29
N THR A 99 7.88 7.22 -5.55
CA THR A 99 8.02 7.23 -4.08
C THR A 99 7.62 8.62 -3.58
N SER A 100 6.69 8.71 -2.64
CA SER A 100 6.34 9.97 -1.94
C SER A 100 6.63 9.85 -0.44
N ASP A 101 6.56 10.94 0.32
CA ASP A 101 6.69 10.89 1.78
C ASP A 101 5.35 10.73 2.50
N VAL A 102 4.39 10.06 1.85
CA VAL A 102 3.00 9.89 2.32
C VAL A 102 2.55 8.46 2.06
N TYR A 103 1.98 7.81 3.08
CA TYR A 103 1.60 6.39 3.04
C TYR A 103 0.12 6.14 3.29
N VAL A 104 -0.40 5.11 2.62
CA VAL A 104 -1.50 4.31 3.14
C VAL A 104 -0.91 3.05 3.77
N VAL A 105 -1.18 2.84 5.06
CA VAL A 105 -0.73 1.68 5.83
C VAL A 105 -1.86 0.66 5.90
N TYR A 106 -1.54 -0.60 5.59
CA TYR A 106 -2.54 -1.65 5.55
C TYR A 106 -1.99 -3.04 5.91
N LEU A 107 -2.84 -3.88 6.50
CA LEU A 107 -2.57 -5.29 6.79
C LEU A 107 -3.17 -6.17 5.71
N VAL A 108 -2.44 -7.20 5.29
CA VAL A 108 -2.94 -8.25 4.40
C VAL A 108 -3.15 -9.55 5.18
N THR A 109 -4.34 -10.13 5.08
CA THR A 109 -4.66 -11.41 5.72
C THR A 109 -4.39 -12.60 4.81
N SER A 110 -4.36 -13.80 5.38
CA SER A 110 -4.21 -15.07 4.66
C SER A 110 -5.26 -15.28 3.54
N GLU A 111 -6.43 -14.64 3.66
CA GLU A 111 -7.49 -14.64 2.64
C GLU A 111 -7.37 -13.48 1.62
N ARG A 112 -6.20 -12.83 1.54
CA ARG A 112 -5.93 -11.63 0.72
C ARG A 112 -6.93 -10.50 0.99
N HIS A 113 -7.45 -10.38 2.20
CA HIS A 113 -8.19 -9.18 2.57
C HIS A 113 -7.20 -8.07 2.95
N ALA A 114 -7.43 -6.85 2.49
CA ALA A 114 -6.66 -5.68 2.87
C ALA A 114 -7.45 -4.87 3.91
N PHE A 115 -6.88 -4.69 5.10
CA PHE A 115 -7.40 -3.80 6.13
C PHE A 115 -6.62 -2.50 6.08
N LEU A 116 -7.27 -1.40 5.68
CA LEU A 116 -6.68 -0.07 5.75
C LEU A 116 -6.62 0.37 7.21
N ILE A 117 -5.41 0.57 7.73
CA ILE A 117 -5.16 0.85 9.14
C ILE A 117 -5.04 2.35 9.35
N ASP A 118 -4.08 2.99 8.67
CA ASP A 118 -3.76 4.39 8.90
C ASP A 118 -3.31 5.11 7.62
N TYR A 119 -3.45 6.44 7.64
CA TYR A 119 -2.92 7.35 6.63
C TYR A 119 -1.81 8.20 7.28
N TRP A 120 -0.62 8.16 6.70
CA TRP A 120 0.52 8.94 7.20
C TRP A 120 0.86 10.04 6.20
N ASP A 121 0.65 11.29 6.62
CA ASP A 121 1.07 12.47 5.86
C ASP A 121 2.59 12.71 5.95
N GLU A 122 3.10 13.69 5.20
CA GLU A 122 4.53 14.02 5.21
C GLU A 122 4.97 14.52 6.61
N PRO A 123 6.04 13.95 7.22
CA PRO A 123 7.00 12.98 6.67
C PRO A 123 6.78 11.52 7.11
N ALA A 124 6.10 10.71 6.28
CA ALA A 124 5.77 9.32 6.59
C ALA A 124 7.00 8.40 6.77
N HIS A 125 8.10 8.64 6.05
CA HIS A 125 9.34 7.87 6.26
C HIS A 125 9.89 8.07 7.68
N LYS A 126 9.87 9.30 8.19
CA LYS A 126 10.33 9.57 9.56
C LYS A 126 9.37 8.99 10.58
N ARG A 127 8.06 9.04 10.32
CA ARG A 127 7.05 8.41 11.19
C ARG A 127 7.27 6.89 11.30
N ALA A 128 7.66 6.24 10.20
CA ALA A 128 8.02 4.82 10.19
C ALA A 128 9.22 4.44 11.06
N GLU A 129 10.10 5.39 11.37
CA GLU A 129 11.27 5.20 12.23
C GLU A 129 10.93 5.33 13.73
N ILE A 130 9.69 5.70 14.07
CA ILE A 130 9.25 5.88 15.46
C ILE A 130 8.61 4.58 15.95
N ASP A 131 9.30 3.86 16.84
CA ASP A 131 8.82 2.58 17.39
C ASP A 131 7.39 2.67 17.96
N ALA A 132 7.08 3.75 18.66
CA ALA A 132 5.75 3.95 19.25
C ALA A 132 4.62 3.99 18.20
N GLU A 133 4.88 4.54 17.01
CA GLU A 133 3.91 4.57 15.91
C GLU A 133 3.72 3.17 15.33
N MET A 134 4.81 2.43 15.16
CA MET A 134 4.74 1.05 14.67
C MET A 134 4.08 0.10 15.67
N ILE A 135 4.28 0.30 16.97
CA ILE A 135 3.59 -0.47 18.02
C ILE A 135 2.08 -0.28 17.92
N LEU A 136 1.59 0.95 17.72
CA LEU A 136 0.15 1.20 17.52
C LEU A 136 -0.41 0.45 16.31
N ILE A 137 0.33 0.44 15.19
CA ILE A 137 -0.07 -0.32 14.00
C ILE A 137 -0.11 -1.82 14.28
N MET A 138 0.85 -2.37 15.03
CA MET A 138 0.87 -3.80 15.39
C MET A 138 -0.28 -4.16 16.34
N ASP A 139 -0.58 -3.32 17.33
CA ASP A 139 -1.72 -3.51 18.24
C ASP A 139 -3.05 -3.54 17.48
N ASP A 140 -3.20 -2.68 16.46
CA ASP A 140 -4.37 -2.69 15.58
C ASP A 140 -4.42 -3.98 14.74
N CYS A 141 -3.29 -4.46 14.24
CA CYS A 141 -3.20 -5.73 13.52
C CYS A 141 -3.64 -6.90 14.39
N ASP A 142 -3.12 -7.01 15.61
CA ASP A 142 -3.50 -8.06 16.56
C ASP A 142 -4.98 -8.03 16.87
N ASN A 143 -5.54 -6.84 17.09
CA ASN A 143 -6.97 -6.68 17.33
C ASN A 143 -7.81 -7.12 16.13
N ILE A 144 -7.42 -6.73 14.90
CA ILE A 144 -8.11 -7.13 13.67
C ILE A 144 -8.07 -8.65 13.52
N LEU A 145 -6.88 -9.26 13.55
CA LEU A 145 -6.68 -10.68 13.33
C LEU A 145 -7.45 -11.51 14.36
N ARG A 146 -7.34 -11.14 15.65
CA ARG A 146 -8.06 -11.81 16.75
C ARG A 146 -9.57 -11.69 16.63
N LEU A 147 -10.11 -10.48 16.37
CA LEU A 147 -11.56 -10.27 16.32
C LEU A 147 -12.19 -10.87 15.08
N LYS A 148 -11.48 -10.88 13.95
CA LYS A 148 -11.94 -11.46 12.69
C LYS A 148 -11.65 -12.95 12.57
N LYS A 149 -10.84 -13.51 13.49
CA LYS A 149 -10.36 -14.90 13.44
C LYS A 149 -9.63 -15.20 12.13
N LEU A 150 -8.79 -14.26 11.71
CA LEU A 150 -7.97 -14.32 10.51
C LEU A 150 -6.50 -14.44 10.90
N GLU A 151 -5.70 -14.90 9.97
CA GLU A 151 -4.23 -14.91 10.09
C GLU A 151 -3.64 -13.84 9.18
N SER A 152 -2.44 -13.37 9.51
CA SER A 152 -1.67 -12.53 8.58
C SER A 152 -1.25 -13.38 7.38
N MET A 153 -1.21 -12.77 6.20
CA MET A 153 -0.57 -13.42 5.04
C MET A 153 0.91 -13.71 5.35
N PRO A 154 1.51 -14.80 4.85
CA PRO A 154 2.95 -15.00 4.92
C PRO A 154 3.71 -13.86 4.22
N ARG A 155 4.87 -13.46 4.74
CA ARG A 155 5.60 -12.28 4.20
C ARG A 155 6.23 -12.51 2.83
N ASP A 156 6.57 -13.75 2.54
CA ASP A 156 7.11 -14.20 1.26
C ASP A 156 6.04 -14.43 0.19
N ALA A 157 4.75 -14.39 0.57
CA ALA A 157 3.64 -14.52 -0.36
C ALA A 157 3.58 -13.35 -1.34
N ASN A 158 3.27 -13.65 -2.60
CA ASN A 158 3.08 -12.66 -3.64
C ASN A 158 1.61 -12.20 -3.70
N LEU A 159 1.35 -10.93 -3.35
CA LEU A 159 0.01 -10.32 -3.40
C LEU A 159 -0.68 -10.39 -4.76
N TRP A 160 0.11 -10.51 -5.83
CA TRP A 160 -0.35 -10.46 -7.21
C TRP A 160 -0.22 -11.83 -7.90
N ASP A 161 -0.09 -12.90 -7.11
CA ASP A 161 -0.02 -14.26 -7.64
C ASP A 161 -1.29 -14.62 -8.44
N PRO A 162 -1.15 -15.25 -9.61
CA PRO A 162 -2.29 -15.71 -10.41
C PRO A 162 -3.30 -16.59 -9.66
N GLU A 163 -2.91 -17.28 -8.59
CA GLU A 163 -3.84 -18.07 -7.76
C GLU A 163 -4.99 -17.25 -7.17
N PHE A 164 -4.79 -15.94 -7.03
CA PHE A 164 -5.79 -15.02 -6.51
C PHE A 164 -6.70 -14.41 -7.59
N LEU A 165 -6.57 -14.79 -8.86
CA LEU A 165 -7.43 -14.30 -9.94
C LEU A 165 -8.82 -14.94 -9.91
N VAL A 166 -9.85 -14.16 -10.27
CA VAL A 166 -11.26 -14.57 -10.37
C VAL A 166 -11.90 -14.21 -11.70
#